data_AF-A0A382A8A3-F1
#
_entry.id   AF-A0A382A8A3-F1
#
_cell.length_a   1.000
_cell.length_b   1.000
_cell.length_c   1.000
_cell.angle_alpha   90.00
_cell.angle_beta   90.00
_cell.angle_gamma   90.00
#
_symmetry.space_group_name_H-M   'P 1'
#
loop_
_entity.id
_entity.type
_entity.pdbx_description
1 polymer ?
#
loop_
_entity_poly.entity_id
_entity_poly.type
_entity_poly.pdbx_seq_one_letter_code
_entity_poly.pdbx_strand_id
1 'polypeptide(L)'
;MSFSIQVNAGVNQDLILSETIPQQLSAYGFFKDMTNQIPAENVHPYSLSNPLFSDYSDKLRFVYIPEGKKLGYEKDKVFLFPVGSILIKTFAYLNTNGSLNPQLLETRLLIHANSGWKTISYIWNKEQTDAKRTIAGATIPTSFVNSEGEIVDVRYRAPNQNQCKECHQVNKAITPIGPKARNMNKLV
;
A
#
# COMPACT_ATOMS: atom_id res chain seq x y z
N MET A 1 11.28 -26.55 25.90
CA MET A 1 9.91 -26.23 25.46
C MET A 1 9.99 -25.03 24.54
N SER A 2 10.04 -25.27 23.23
CA SER A 2 10.07 -24.19 22.24
C SER A 2 8.64 -23.71 22.03
N PHE A 3 8.38 -22.46 22.40
CA PHE A 3 7.13 -21.80 22.03
C PHE A 3 7.19 -21.47 20.54
N SER A 4 6.57 -22.32 19.72
CA SER A 4 6.18 -21.94 18.37
C SER A 4 5.08 -20.90 18.50
N ILE A 5 5.41 -19.63 18.26
CA ILE A 5 4.39 -18.60 18.04
C ILE A 5 3.72 -18.96 16.72
N GLN A 6 2.55 -19.57 16.81
CA GLN A 6 1.62 -19.65 15.69
C GLN A 6 1.22 -18.21 15.37
N VAL A 7 1.90 -17.60 14.42
CA VAL A 7 1.47 -16.32 13.85
C VAL A 7 0.13 -16.62 13.18
N ASN A 8 -0.96 -16.24 13.82
CA ASN A 8 -2.28 -16.28 13.18
C ASN A 8 -2.16 -15.58 11.82
N ALA A 9 -2.43 -16.32 10.75
CA ALA A 9 -2.34 -15.83 9.38
C ALA A 9 -3.51 -14.89 9.10
N GLY A 10 -3.46 -13.69 9.67
CA GLY A 10 -4.54 -12.72 9.59
C GLY A 10 -4.06 -11.33 9.98
N VAL A 11 -4.80 -10.33 9.52
CA VAL A 11 -4.50 -8.93 9.79
C VAL A 11 -4.66 -8.64 11.30
N ASN A 12 -3.64 -8.04 11.92
CA ASN A 12 -3.67 -7.68 13.34
C ASN A 12 -4.55 -6.44 13.56
N GLN A 13 -5.83 -6.66 13.89
CA GLN A 13 -6.84 -5.61 14.04
C GLN A 13 -6.53 -4.64 15.19
N ASP A 14 -5.92 -5.13 16.27
CA ASP A 14 -5.58 -4.30 17.43
C ASP A 14 -4.57 -3.20 17.04
N LEU A 15 -3.61 -3.51 16.16
CA LEU A 15 -2.66 -2.54 15.64
C LEU A 15 -3.29 -1.53 14.67
N ILE A 16 -4.39 -1.88 14.01
CA ILE A 16 -5.11 -0.98 13.09
C ILE A 16 -5.88 0.08 13.88
N LEU A 17 -6.51 -0.34 14.98
CA LEU A 17 -7.32 0.54 15.83
C LEU A 17 -6.48 1.29 16.88
N SER A 18 -5.23 0.86 17.08
CA SER A 18 -4.27 1.52 17.98
C SER A 18 -3.82 2.90 17.46
N GLU A 19 -3.47 3.78 18.39
CA GLU A 19 -2.77 5.03 18.09
C GLU A 19 -1.28 4.79 17.78
N THR A 20 -0.72 3.67 18.22
CA THR A 20 0.67 3.31 17.97
C THR A 20 0.82 2.67 16.60
N ILE A 21 1.55 3.34 15.72
CA ILE A 21 1.86 2.85 14.37
C ILE A 21 3.11 1.95 14.43
N PRO A 22 3.01 0.66 14.05
CA PRO A 22 4.14 -0.26 14.00
C PRO A 22 5.31 0.25 13.17
N GLN A 23 6.53 -0.05 13.60
CA GLN A 23 7.75 0.31 12.88
C GLN A 23 7.94 -0.52 11.60
N GLN A 24 7.48 -1.77 11.60
CA GLN A 24 7.59 -2.73 10.50
C GLN A 24 6.22 -2.95 9.85
N LEU A 25 6.18 -3.10 8.52
CA LEU A 25 4.95 -3.35 7.78
C LEU A 25 4.40 -4.76 8.07
N SER A 26 5.29 -5.74 8.19
CA SER A 26 4.95 -7.14 8.51
C SER A 26 4.11 -7.29 9.78
N ALA A 27 4.26 -6.39 10.76
CA ALA A 27 3.51 -6.41 12.01
C ALA A 27 1.98 -6.35 11.82
N TYR A 28 1.51 -5.78 10.71
CA TYR A 28 0.07 -5.74 10.40
C TYR A 28 -0.48 -7.07 9.87
N GLY A 29 0.34 -7.96 9.31
CA GLY A 29 -0.12 -9.23 8.75
C GLY A 29 -0.93 -9.11 7.44
N PHE A 30 -0.69 -8.08 6.62
CA PHE A 30 -1.43 -7.86 5.37
C PHE A 30 -1.17 -8.92 4.29
N PHE A 31 -0.02 -9.59 4.35
CA PHE A 31 0.42 -10.52 3.31
C PHE A 31 0.86 -11.84 3.92
N LYS A 32 0.43 -12.95 3.32
CA LYS A 32 0.97 -14.30 3.59
C LYS A 32 2.38 -14.44 3.05
N ASP A 33 2.65 -13.74 1.94
CA ASP A 33 3.97 -13.60 1.34
C ASP A 33 4.20 -12.12 1.04
N MET A 34 5.10 -11.50 1.80
CA MET A 34 5.42 -10.08 1.70
C MET A 34 6.08 -9.75 0.35
N THR A 35 7.02 -10.59 -0.09
CA THR A 35 7.83 -10.36 -1.29
C THR A 35 6.97 -10.47 -2.55
N ASN A 36 6.16 -11.52 -2.63
CA ASN A 36 5.24 -11.73 -3.77
C ASN A 36 3.90 -10.99 -3.61
N GLN A 37 3.73 -10.23 -2.52
CA GLN A 37 2.52 -9.47 -2.19
C GLN A 37 1.25 -10.35 -2.23
N ILE A 38 1.35 -11.61 -1.77
CA ILE A 38 0.21 -12.52 -1.68
C ILE A 38 -0.64 -12.11 -0.46
N PRO A 39 -1.87 -11.63 -0.68
CA PRO A 39 -2.66 -11.05 0.41
C PRO A 39 -3.07 -12.08 1.46
N ALA A 40 -3.16 -11.63 2.71
CA ALA A 40 -3.82 -12.36 3.78
C ALA A 40 -5.35 -12.39 3.59
N GLU A 41 -6.04 -13.12 4.46
CA GLU A 41 -7.50 -13.15 4.46
C GLU A 41 -8.08 -11.74 4.67
N ASN A 42 -9.20 -11.44 4.01
CA ASN A 42 -9.87 -10.13 4.01
C ASN A 42 -9.03 -8.96 3.46
N VAL A 43 -7.88 -9.25 2.83
CA VAL A 43 -7.10 -8.30 2.03
C VAL A 43 -7.37 -8.59 0.55
N HIS A 44 -8.00 -7.66 -0.14
CA HIS A 44 -8.45 -7.85 -1.51
C HIS A 44 -7.68 -6.96 -2.48
N PRO A 45 -7.13 -7.49 -3.59
CA PRO A 45 -6.51 -6.67 -4.60
C PRO A 45 -7.57 -5.82 -5.32
N TYR A 46 -7.16 -4.64 -5.80
CA TYR A 46 -7.98 -3.84 -6.70
C TYR A 46 -7.13 -3.07 -7.71
N SER A 47 -7.73 -2.67 -8.82
CA SER A 47 -7.08 -1.85 -9.84
C SER A 47 -7.86 -0.55 -10.09
N LEU A 48 -7.15 0.45 -10.61
CA LEU A 48 -7.76 1.69 -11.09
C LEU A 48 -7.57 1.76 -12.61
N SER A 49 -8.59 2.21 -13.34
CA SER A 49 -8.54 2.32 -14.80
C SER A 49 -7.51 3.36 -15.26
N ASN A 50 -7.45 4.51 -14.58
CA ASN A 50 -6.57 5.63 -14.87
C ASN A 50 -5.66 5.95 -13.68
N PRO A 51 -4.59 5.17 -13.45
CA PRO A 51 -3.66 5.44 -12.36
C PRO A 51 -2.78 6.65 -12.67
N LEU A 52 -2.49 7.47 -11.65
CA LEU A 52 -1.48 8.52 -11.73
C LEU A 52 -0.11 7.94 -12.13
N PHE A 53 0.59 8.65 -13.01
CA PHE A 53 1.98 8.36 -13.34
C PHE A 53 2.87 8.51 -12.10
N SER A 54 3.91 7.68 -11.96
CA SER A 54 4.83 7.70 -10.82
C SER A 54 6.17 7.09 -11.22
N ASP A 55 6.91 7.77 -12.08
CA ASP A 55 8.27 7.37 -12.50
C ASP A 55 8.35 5.92 -12.98
N TYR A 56 7.38 5.52 -13.82
CA TYR A 56 7.23 4.18 -14.37
C TYR A 56 7.01 3.04 -13.36
N SER A 57 6.89 3.33 -12.06
CA SER A 57 6.68 2.29 -11.05
C SER A 57 5.30 1.64 -11.21
N ASP A 58 5.28 0.32 -11.12
CA ASP A 58 4.10 -0.49 -10.89
C ASP A 58 3.42 -0.12 -9.57
N LYS A 59 2.12 -0.36 -9.49
CA LYS A 59 1.30 -0.01 -8.32
C LYS A 59 0.38 -1.15 -7.97
N LEU A 60 0.82 -1.97 -7.04
CA LEU A 60 0.01 -3.01 -6.42
C LEU A 60 -0.89 -2.36 -5.38
N ARG A 61 -2.18 -2.66 -5.42
CA ARG A 61 -3.17 -2.03 -4.54
C ARG A 61 -4.04 -3.11 -3.91
N PHE A 62 -4.24 -2.95 -2.62
CA PHE A 62 -5.07 -3.83 -1.82
C PHE A 62 -5.96 -3.00 -0.91
N VAL A 63 -7.08 -3.59 -0.53
CA VAL A 63 -7.96 -3.07 0.50
C VAL A 63 -8.16 -4.15 1.56
N TYR A 64 -7.93 -3.79 2.82
CA TYR A 64 -8.40 -4.56 3.95
C TYR A 64 -9.75 -4.00 4.43
N ILE A 65 -10.73 -4.88 4.60
CA ILE A 65 -12.03 -4.57 5.20
C ILE A 65 -12.19 -5.43 6.47
N PRO A 66 -12.51 -4.86 7.63
CA PRO A 66 -12.74 -5.64 8.84
C PRO A 66 -13.84 -6.68 8.65
N GLU A 67 -13.68 -7.82 9.32
CA GLU A 67 -14.62 -8.94 9.22
C GLU A 67 -16.05 -8.51 9.58
N GLY A 68 -17.02 -9.03 8.83
CA GLY A 68 -18.44 -8.71 8.99
C GLY A 68 -18.84 -7.28 8.59
N LYS A 69 -17.89 -6.43 8.16
CA LYS A 69 -18.19 -5.10 7.62
C LYS A 69 -18.29 -5.12 6.10
N LYS A 70 -18.98 -4.12 5.55
CA LYS A 70 -19.18 -3.95 4.11
C LYS A 70 -18.85 -2.52 3.70
N LEU A 71 -18.41 -2.35 2.45
CA LEU A 71 -18.27 -1.03 1.86
C LEU A 71 -19.67 -0.48 1.54
N GLY A 72 -19.89 0.80 1.85
CA GLY A 72 -21.02 1.55 1.31
C GLY A 72 -20.68 2.13 -0.06
N TYR A 73 -21.70 2.34 -0.89
CA TYR A 73 -21.56 2.93 -2.21
C TYR A 73 -22.48 4.15 -2.34
N GLU A 74 -21.93 5.24 -2.86
CA GLU A 74 -22.68 6.41 -3.30
C GLU A 74 -22.14 6.85 -4.66
N LYS A 75 -23.05 7.24 -5.56
CA LYS A 75 -22.71 7.65 -6.92
C LYS A 75 -21.68 8.81 -6.89
N ASP A 76 -20.66 8.71 -7.73
CA ASP A 76 -19.57 9.70 -7.91
C ASP A 76 -18.69 10.00 -6.67
N LYS A 77 -18.92 9.29 -5.56
CA LYS A 77 -18.10 9.38 -4.35
C LYS A 77 -17.10 8.24 -4.27
N VAL A 78 -16.13 8.45 -3.38
CA VAL A 78 -15.26 7.39 -2.88
C VAL A 78 -16.12 6.38 -2.14
N PHE A 79 -15.81 5.09 -2.22
CA PHE A 79 -16.50 4.10 -1.41
C PHE A 79 -16.48 4.50 0.06
N LEU A 80 -17.58 4.22 0.76
CA LEU A 80 -17.69 4.46 2.18
C LEU A 80 -17.05 3.27 2.89
N PHE A 81 -15.76 3.42 3.19
CA PHE A 81 -15.03 2.40 3.93
C PHE A 81 -15.44 2.45 5.42
N PRO A 82 -15.76 1.32 6.06
CA PRO A 82 -15.99 1.29 7.50
C PRO A 82 -14.70 1.63 8.26
N VAL A 83 -14.83 2.12 9.50
CA VAL A 83 -13.69 2.26 10.41
C VAL A 83 -12.97 0.91 10.57
N GLY A 84 -11.64 0.95 10.59
CA GLY A 84 -10.76 -0.21 10.56
C GLY A 84 -10.33 -0.63 9.15
N SER A 85 -10.90 -0.04 8.10
CA SER A 85 -10.46 -0.33 6.72
C SER A 85 -9.10 0.28 6.43
N ILE A 86 -8.34 -0.39 5.57
CA ILE A 86 -7.03 0.10 5.12
C ILE A 86 -6.92 0.01 3.61
N LEU A 87 -6.51 1.11 2.98
CA LEU A 87 -6.05 1.10 1.59
C LEU A 87 -4.53 0.97 1.59
N ILE A 88 -4.04 -0.09 0.98
CA ILE A 88 -2.63 -0.47 0.92
C ILE A 88 -2.18 -0.26 -0.52
N LYS A 89 -1.08 0.48 -0.72
CA LYS A 89 -0.51 0.70 -2.05
C LYS A 89 0.99 0.51 -2.01
N THR A 90 1.47 -0.50 -2.74
CA THR A 90 2.90 -0.79 -2.89
C THR A 90 3.36 -0.31 -4.27
N PHE A 91 4.40 0.52 -4.29
CA PHE A 91 5.12 0.94 -5.48
C PHE A 91 6.30 -0.01 -5.71
N ALA A 92 6.46 -0.47 -6.94
CA ALA A 92 7.47 -1.47 -7.28
C ALA A 92 7.98 -1.26 -8.71
N TYR A 93 9.11 -1.87 -9.02
CA TYR A 93 9.48 -2.24 -10.39
C TYR A 93 9.38 -3.76 -10.48
N LEU A 94 8.33 -4.27 -11.10
CA LEU A 94 8.07 -5.72 -11.15
C LEU A 94 8.99 -6.42 -12.14
N ASN A 95 9.50 -5.70 -13.14
CA ASN A 95 10.43 -6.23 -14.14
C ASN A 95 9.95 -7.54 -14.81
N THR A 96 8.63 -7.68 -15.00
CA THR A 96 7.98 -8.96 -15.38
C THR A 96 8.48 -9.57 -16.69
N ASN A 97 9.02 -8.75 -17.58
CA ASN A 97 9.53 -9.16 -18.90
C ASN A 97 11.03 -8.91 -19.05
N GLY A 98 11.74 -8.66 -17.95
CA GLY A 98 13.13 -8.21 -17.95
C GLY A 98 14.09 -9.20 -17.30
N SER A 99 15.38 -8.87 -17.36
CA SER A 99 16.46 -9.62 -16.71
C SER A 99 16.64 -9.29 -15.22
N LEU A 100 15.97 -8.25 -14.73
CA LEU A 100 16.06 -7.80 -13.34
C LEU A 100 15.01 -8.48 -12.47
N ASN A 101 15.36 -8.75 -11.22
CA ASN A 101 14.39 -9.22 -10.22
C ASN A 101 13.34 -8.13 -9.90
N PRO A 102 12.14 -8.52 -9.45
CA PRO A 102 11.16 -7.58 -8.91
C PRO A 102 11.74 -6.83 -7.70
N GLN A 103 11.41 -5.54 -7.59
CA GLN A 103 11.82 -4.71 -6.47
C GLN A 103 10.64 -3.88 -5.95
N LEU A 104 10.20 -4.18 -4.73
CA LEU A 104 9.32 -3.35 -3.92
C LEU A 104 10.10 -2.16 -3.35
N LEU A 105 9.51 -0.96 -3.42
CA LEU A 105 10.18 0.30 -3.08
C LEU A 105 9.54 0.97 -1.86
N GLU A 106 8.22 1.13 -1.89
CA GLU A 106 7.47 1.86 -0.89
C GLU A 106 6.07 1.27 -0.73
N THR A 107 5.59 1.12 0.49
CA THR A 107 4.16 0.86 0.77
C THR A 107 3.56 2.04 1.52
N ARG A 108 2.46 2.59 0.98
CA ARG A 108 1.65 3.63 1.62
C ARG A 108 0.34 3.06 2.12
N LEU A 109 -0.01 3.42 3.35
CA LEU A 109 -1.26 3.06 3.99
C LEU A 109 -2.14 4.31 4.14
N LEU A 110 -3.42 4.17 3.82
CA LEU A 110 -4.48 5.03 4.36
C LEU A 110 -5.27 4.18 5.35
N ILE A 111 -5.16 4.48 6.64
CA ILE A 111 -5.82 3.76 7.73
C ILE A 111 -7.05 4.56 8.16
N HIS A 112 -8.24 3.97 8.08
CA HIS A 112 -9.47 4.61 8.54
C HIS A 112 -9.67 4.35 10.03
N ALA A 113 -9.12 5.21 10.90
CA ALA A 113 -9.27 5.10 12.34
C ALA A 113 -10.55 5.80 12.83
N ASN A 114 -10.91 5.61 14.11
CA ASN A 114 -12.03 6.32 14.75
C ASN A 114 -11.89 7.86 14.66
N SER A 115 -10.64 8.35 14.69
CA SER A 115 -10.30 9.78 14.56
C SER A 115 -10.23 10.27 13.10
N GLY A 116 -10.56 9.41 12.13
CA GLY A 116 -10.49 9.69 10.70
C GLY A 116 -9.30 9.01 10.01
N TRP A 117 -9.05 9.40 8.76
CA TRP A 117 -8.01 8.78 7.94
C TRP A 117 -6.60 9.23 8.35
N LYS A 118 -5.68 8.27 8.47
CA LYS A 118 -4.25 8.48 8.75
C LYS A 118 -3.42 7.99 7.57
N THR A 119 -2.44 8.78 7.14
CA THR A 119 -1.49 8.41 6.07
C THR A 119 -0.18 7.90 6.65
N ILE A 120 0.25 6.68 6.33
CA ILE A 120 1.53 6.12 6.80
C ILE A 120 2.36 5.66 5.59
N SER A 121 3.69 5.86 5.62
CA SER A 121 4.61 5.37 4.59
C SER A 121 5.63 4.39 5.18
N TYR A 122 5.96 3.35 4.41
CA TYR A 122 6.98 2.36 4.70
C TYR A 122 7.92 2.22 3.50
N ILE A 123 9.23 2.07 3.76
CA ILE A 123 10.27 1.88 2.75
C ILE A 123 10.80 0.45 2.86
N TRP A 124 10.80 -0.26 1.74
CA TRP A 124 11.28 -1.64 1.67
C TRP A 124 12.80 -1.72 1.82
N ASN A 125 13.27 -2.77 2.48
CA ASN A 125 14.69 -3.07 2.59
C ASN A 125 15.24 -3.67 1.29
N LYS A 126 16.57 -3.73 1.16
CA LYS A 126 17.22 -4.27 -0.04
C LYS A 126 17.02 -5.78 -0.17
N GLU A 127 16.84 -6.45 0.97
CA GLU A 127 16.62 -7.88 1.08
C GLU A 127 15.21 -8.29 0.66
N GLN A 128 14.30 -7.33 0.43
CA GLN A 128 12.92 -7.55 -0.02
C GLN A 128 12.08 -8.41 0.94
N THR A 129 12.38 -8.32 2.24
CA THR A 129 11.70 -9.11 3.28
C THR A 129 10.69 -8.29 4.08
N ASP A 130 10.89 -6.99 4.24
CA ASP A 130 9.97 -6.12 4.97
C ASP A 130 10.20 -4.64 4.62
N ALA A 131 9.33 -3.77 5.13
CA ALA A 131 9.41 -2.33 4.99
C ALA A 131 9.36 -1.62 6.36
N LYS A 132 10.17 -0.57 6.52
CA LYS A 132 10.27 0.24 7.74
C LYS A 132 9.54 1.56 7.58
N ARG A 133 8.79 1.95 8.61
CA ARG A 133 8.05 3.22 8.65
C ARG A 133 9.00 4.41 8.44
N THR A 134 8.59 5.36 7.60
CA THR A 134 9.29 6.63 7.39
C THR A 134 8.33 7.82 7.48
N ILE A 135 8.83 8.94 8.00
CA ILE A 135 8.15 10.24 7.95
C ILE A 135 8.79 11.12 6.87
N ALA A 136 10.13 11.06 6.75
CA ALA A 136 10.91 11.89 5.85
C ALA A 136 10.84 11.47 4.37
N GLY A 137 10.23 10.32 4.06
CA GLY A 137 10.32 9.72 2.73
C GLY A 137 11.67 9.05 2.51
N ALA A 138 12.06 8.89 1.24
CA ALA A 138 13.36 8.35 0.85
C ALA A 138 13.69 8.68 -0.62
N THR A 139 14.98 8.64 -0.97
CA THR A 139 15.42 8.52 -2.37
C THR A 139 16.14 7.18 -2.52
N ILE A 140 15.61 6.32 -3.38
CA ILE A 140 16.09 4.95 -3.58
C ILE A 140 16.76 4.88 -4.97
N PRO A 141 18.09 4.75 -5.05
CA PRO A 141 18.76 4.39 -6.29
C PRO A 141 18.38 2.95 -6.68
N THR A 142 17.87 2.77 -7.89
CA THR A 142 17.40 1.48 -8.43
C THR A 142 17.38 1.56 -9.97
N SER A 143 17.02 0.46 -10.61
CA SER A 143 16.89 0.37 -12.05
C SER A 143 15.65 -0.46 -12.40
N PHE A 144 15.09 -0.23 -13.57
CA PHE A 144 13.96 -1.01 -14.09
C PHE A 144 14.19 -1.34 -15.56
N VAL A 145 13.47 -2.34 -16.06
CA VAL A 145 13.47 -2.67 -17.49
C VAL A 145 12.35 -1.91 -18.19
N ASN A 146 12.70 -1.10 -19.19
CA ASN A 146 11.73 -0.31 -19.95
C ASN A 146 10.98 -1.17 -20.99
N SER A 147 10.05 -0.56 -21.74
CA SER A 147 9.25 -1.25 -22.77
C SER A 147 10.06 -1.78 -23.96
N GLU A 148 11.29 -1.30 -24.14
CA GLU A 148 12.22 -1.72 -25.20
C GLU A 148 13.18 -2.82 -24.71
N GLY A 149 13.08 -3.21 -23.44
CA GLY A 149 13.93 -4.24 -22.82
C GLY A 149 15.25 -3.72 -22.27
N GLU A 150 15.47 -2.40 -22.25
CA GLU A 150 16.68 -1.78 -21.75
C GLU A 150 16.61 -1.55 -20.24
N ILE A 151 17.77 -1.63 -19.57
CA ILE A 151 17.89 -1.29 -18.15
C ILE A 151 18.05 0.23 -18.02
N VAL A 152 17.15 0.86 -17.28
CA VAL A 152 17.14 2.31 -17.02
C VAL A 152 17.39 2.55 -15.54
N ASP A 153 18.46 3.28 -15.24
CA ASP A 153 18.76 3.74 -13.88
C ASP A 153 17.85 4.89 -13.46
N VAL A 154 17.37 4.85 -12.22
CA VAL A 154 16.46 5.85 -11.68
C VAL A 154 16.71 6.09 -10.19
N ARG A 155 16.37 7.30 -9.75
CA ARG A 155 16.33 7.65 -8.32
C ARG A 155 14.88 7.79 -7.90
N TYR A 156 14.23 6.67 -7.57
CA TYR A 156 12.84 6.69 -7.12
C TYR A 156 12.69 7.56 -5.86
N ARG A 157 11.75 8.50 -5.88
CA ARG A 157 11.49 9.41 -4.76
C ARG A 157 10.21 9.01 -4.03
N ALA A 158 10.36 8.45 -2.84
CA ALA A 158 9.27 8.31 -1.90
C ALA A 158 9.05 9.68 -1.21
N PRO A 159 7.86 10.30 -1.35
CA PRO A 159 7.55 11.58 -0.74
C PRO A 159 7.51 11.46 0.78
N ASN A 160 7.75 12.58 1.46
CA ASN A 160 7.55 12.66 2.89
C ASN A 160 6.05 12.69 3.25
N GLN A 161 5.73 12.45 4.52
CA GLN A 161 4.33 12.35 4.97
C GLN A 161 3.53 13.65 4.79
N ASN A 162 4.17 14.82 4.78
CA ASN A 162 3.49 16.10 4.56
C ASN A 162 3.12 16.30 3.09
N GLN A 163 3.99 15.87 2.16
CA GLN A 163 3.71 15.91 0.72
C GLN A 163 2.52 15.01 0.34
N CYS A 164 2.28 13.92 1.07
CA CYS A 164 1.07 13.12 0.89
C CYS A 164 -0.22 13.92 1.15
N LYS A 165 -0.18 14.89 2.08
CA LYS A 165 -1.34 15.71 2.45
C LYS A 165 -1.70 16.72 1.38
N GLU A 166 -0.74 17.17 0.56
CA GLU A 166 -0.97 18.14 -0.52
C GLU A 166 -2.07 17.69 -1.48
N CYS A 167 -2.20 16.37 -1.71
CA CYS A 167 -3.26 15.81 -2.53
C CYS A 167 -4.40 15.18 -1.71
N HIS A 168 -4.10 14.57 -0.57
CA HIS A 168 -5.08 13.81 0.21
C HIS A 168 -5.84 14.63 1.26
N GLN A 169 -5.50 15.90 1.48
CA GLN A 169 -6.17 16.74 2.47
C GLN A 169 -7.24 17.62 1.81
N VAL A 170 -8.50 17.46 2.23
CA VAL A 170 -9.63 18.31 1.83
C VAL A 170 -10.24 18.86 3.11
N ASN A 171 -10.43 20.18 3.19
CA ASN A 171 -10.98 20.85 4.38
C ASN A 171 -10.27 20.45 5.68
N LYS A 172 -8.94 20.35 5.63
CA LYS A 172 -8.04 19.90 6.70
C LYS A 172 -8.15 18.42 7.10
N ALA A 173 -9.03 17.63 6.49
CA ALA A 173 -9.19 16.20 6.74
C ALA A 173 -8.55 15.36 5.63
N ILE A 174 -7.91 14.23 6.00
CA ILE A 174 -7.39 13.27 5.02
C ILE A 174 -8.55 12.48 4.41
N THR A 175 -8.51 12.31 3.09
CA THR A 175 -9.49 11.55 2.33
C THR A 175 -8.81 10.69 1.26
N PRO A 176 -9.30 9.47 0.99
CA PRO A 176 -8.92 8.75 -0.21
C PRO A 176 -9.43 9.49 -1.45
N ILE A 177 -8.74 9.35 -2.59
CA ILE A 177 -9.10 10.04 -3.84
C ILE A 177 -9.58 9.03 -4.88
N GLY A 178 -8.82 7.95 -5.04
CA GLY A 178 -8.92 7.00 -6.15
C GLY A 178 -10.12 6.04 -6.15
N PRO A 179 -10.49 5.38 -5.03
CA PRO A 179 -11.41 4.24 -5.05
C PRO A 179 -12.87 4.70 -5.10
N LYS A 180 -13.23 5.29 -6.24
CA LYS A 180 -14.60 5.59 -6.67
C LYS A 180 -15.01 4.49 -7.65
N ALA A 181 -16.24 4.01 -7.60
CA ALA A 181 -16.70 2.92 -8.46
C ALA A 181 -16.37 3.16 -9.95
N ARG A 182 -16.56 4.39 -10.45
CA ARG A 182 -16.26 4.78 -11.84
C ARG A 182 -14.77 4.69 -12.25
N ASN A 183 -13.87 4.65 -11.26
CA ASN A 183 -12.43 4.56 -11.47
C ASN A 183 -11.90 3.13 -11.30
N MET A 184 -12.75 2.19 -10.86
CA MET A 184 -12.41 0.77 -10.72
C MET A 184 -12.60 0.06 -12.06
N ASN A 185 -11.96 -1.10 -12.23
CA ASN A 185 -11.85 -1.88 -13.48
C ASN A 185 -10.84 -1.33 -14.51
N LYS A 186 -9.61 -1.81 -14.42
CA LYS A 186 -9.06 -2.51 -15.59
C LYS A 186 -9.59 -3.94 -15.52
N LEU A 187 -10.13 -4.45 -16.63
CA LEU A 187 -10.19 -5.91 -16.82
C LEU A 187 -8.76 -6.41 -16.56
N VAL A 188 -8.59 -7.18 -15.48
CA VAL A 188 -7.32 -7.86 -15.19
C VAL A 188 -7.33 -9.15 -15.99
#